data_AF-A0A6I8MER2-F1
#
_entry.id   AF-A0A6I8MER2-F1
#
_cell.length_a   1.000
_cell.length_b   1.000
_cell.length_c   1.000
_cell.angle_alpha   90.00
_cell.angle_beta   90.00
_cell.angle_gamma   90.00
#
_symmetry.space_group_name_H-M   'P 1'
#
loop_
_entity.id
_entity.type
_entity.pdbx_description
1 polymer ?
#
loop_
_entity_poly.entity_id
_entity_poly.type
_entity_poly.pdbx_seq_one_letter_code
_entity_poly.pdbx_strand_id
1 'polypeptide(L)'
;MELQQLPQHVRDAFHAPNTTPRQLGVAWDYGWRVGNVAFSQVIHPDRSAWSARVRDKLQPQGLRVVRPLKSTDGRYINAGWRANSFEEGTLARRVDETVVAALRLDTALAAIDVPDSFSEPDSHDLFSLADHSAWAPEPTVALGVTPDAEAVFLNPAQLTAQRLLPKIVLLLRDIDAPVQVTHADMFATTIYSGNQMPVVTDLVGVARPYGYTAAVCIVDALLAGAVDEGIIDRFSHIQHRDQLLLRALVYRIAVHALHPESTSNTGTNLEWVSQTIMSRASVTL
;
A
#
# COMPACT_ATOMS: atom_id res chain seq x y z
N MET A 1 -8.87 -13.46 -9.38
CA MET A 1 -9.12 -12.52 -10.51
C MET A 1 -8.65 -13.14 -11.82
N GLU A 2 -9.54 -13.39 -12.79
CA GLU A 2 -9.12 -13.82 -14.14
C GLU A 2 -8.40 -12.66 -14.84
N LEU A 3 -7.15 -12.89 -15.24
CA LEU A 3 -6.38 -11.87 -15.95
C LEU A 3 -6.91 -11.72 -17.37
N GLN A 4 -7.47 -10.55 -17.67
CA GLN A 4 -7.91 -10.23 -19.01
C GLN A 4 -6.69 -10.18 -19.94
N GLN A 5 -6.82 -10.80 -21.11
CA GLN A 5 -5.81 -10.66 -22.17
C GLN A 5 -5.67 -9.18 -22.56
N LEU A 6 -4.43 -8.72 -22.71
CA LEU A 6 -4.12 -7.34 -23.11
C LEU A 6 -4.67 -7.07 -24.54
N PRO A 7 -5.67 -6.19 -24.71
CA PRO A 7 -6.26 -5.95 -26.03
C PRO A 7 -5.30 -5.21 -26.97
N GLN A 8 -5.33 -5.56 -28.26
CA GLN A 8 -4.45 -4.92 -29.26
C GLN A 8 -4.67 -3.41 -29.35
N HIS A 9 -5.93 -2.94 -29.35
CA HIS A 9 -6.23 -1.51 -29.42
C HIS A 9 -5.66 -0.70 -28.24
N VAL A 10 -5.54 -1.32 -27.05
CA VAL A 10 -4.89 -0.69 -25.88
C VAL A 10 -3.39 -0.55 -26.12
N ARG A 11 -2.74 -1.59 -26.66
CA ARG A 11 -1.31 -1.55 -26.99
C ARG A 11 -1.01 -0.43 -27.98
N ASP A 12 -1.83 -0.33 -29.03
CA ASP A 12 -1.70 0.68 -30.07
C ASP A 12 -1.92 2.09 -29.47
N ALA A 13 -2.89 2.24 -28.57
CA ALA A 13 -3.17 3.51 -27.90
C ALA A 13 -1.97 4.04 -27.10
N PHE A 14 -1.11 3.17 -26.55
CA PHE A 14 0.10 3.57 -25.80
C PHE A 14 1.40 3.42 -26.60
N HIS A 15 1.31 3.30 -27.93
CA HIS A 15 2.48 3.14 -28.81
C HIS A 15 3.39 1.96 -28.45
N ALA A 16 2.84 0.89 -27.87
CA ALA A 16 3.66 -0.27 -27.52
C ALA A 16 4.14 -1.00 -28.78
N PRO A 17 5.35 -1.57 -28.76
CA PRO A 17 5.89 -2.28 -29.91
C PRO A 17 5.08 -3.55 -30.23
N ASN A 18 5.18 -4.01 -31.47
CA ASN A 18 4.55 -5.26 -31.91
C ASN A 18 5.37 -6.50 -31.52
N THR A 19 5.56 -6.70 -30.20
CA THR A 19 6.23 -7.87 -29.62
C THR A 19 5.24 -8.72 -28.82
N THR A 20 5.55 -10.00 -28.60
CA THR A 20 4.70 -10.88 -27.79
C THR A 20 4.55 -10.36 -26.34
N PRO A 21 3.31 -10.17 -25.84
CA PRO A 21 3.09 -9.82 -24.44
C PRO A 21 3.63 -10.89 -23.49
N ARG A 22 4.24 -10.47 -22.39
CA ARG A 22 4.71 -11.35 -21.31
C ARG A 22 4.01 -10.98 -20.02
N GLN A 23 3.53 -11.98 -19.30
CA GLN A 23 2.91 -11.75 -18.00
C GLN A 23 3.95 -11.25 -16.98
N LEU A 24 3.56 -10.27 -16.18
CA LEU A 24 4.36 -9.74 -15.08
C LEU A 24 3.87 -10.28 -13.73
N GLY A 25 4.70 -10.10 -12.71
CA GLY A 25 4.36 -10.50 -11.34
C GLY A 25 3.59 -9.43 -10.57
N VAL A 26 3.40 -9.69 -9.28
CA VAL A 26 2.63 -8.86 -8.34
C VAL A 26 3.07 -7.39 -8.29
N ALA A 27 4.38 -7.10 -8.40
CA ALA A 27 4.91 -5.74 -8.40
C ALA A 27 4.42 -4.87 -9.58
N TRP A 28 3.78 -5.49 -10.58
CA TRP A 28 3.19 -4.83 -11.74
C TRP A 28 1.70 -5.19 -11.88
N ASP A 29 1.01 -5.40 -10.75
CA ASP A 29 -0.40 -5.78 -10.67
C ASP A 29 -0.76 -7.04 -11.48
N TYR A 30 0.18 -7.98 -11.64
CA TYR A 30 0.02 -9.14 -12.51
C TYR A 30 -0.29 -8.79 -13.98
N GLY A 31 0.11 -7.60 -14.40
CA GLY A 31 -0.14 -7.05 -15.72
C GLY A 31 0.69 -7.70 -16.83
N TRP A 32 0.85 -6.95 -17.92
CA TRP A 32 1.51 -7.42 -19.14
C TRP A 32 2.64 -6.50 -19.56
N ARG A 33 3.79 -7.07 -19.92
CA ARG A 33 4.90 -6.36 -20.56
C ARG A 33 4.86 -6.56 -22.08
N VAL A 34 4.99 -5.47 -22.81
CA VAL A 34 5.21 -5.46 -24.26
C VAL A 34 6.40 -4.56 -24.54
N GLY A 35 7.54 -5.14 -24.92
CA GLY A 35 8.80 -4.41 -25.06
C GLY A 35 9.22 -3.73 -23.76
N ASN A 36 9.24 -2.41 -23.73
CA ASN A 36 9.55 -1.57 -22.58
C ASN A 36 8.31 -0.93 -21.93
N VAL A 37 7.11 -1.43 -22.23
CA VAL A 37 5.86 -0.92 -21.66
C VAL A 37 5.23 -1.98 -20.76
N ALA A 38 4.87 -1.59 -19.55
CA ALA A 38 4.11 -2.39 -18.60
C ALA A 38 2.67 -1.89 -18.54
N PHE A 39 1.71 -2.79 -18.75
CA PHE A 39 0.27 -2.53 -18.73
C PHE A 39 -0.36 -3.17 -17.50
N SER A 40 -1.20 -2.44 -16.79
CA SER A 40 -2.08 -3.02 -15.79
C SER A 40 -3.51 -2.50 -15.93
N GLN A 41 -4.46 -3.32 -15.46
CA GLN A 41 -5.86 -2.93 -15.42
C GLN A 41 -6.09 -1.86 -14.35
N VAL A 42 -7.01 -0.96 -14.63
CA VAL A 42 -7.39 0.12 -13.72
C VAL A 42 -8.65 -0.30 -12.97
N ILE A 43 -8.52 -0.49 -11.66
CA ILE A 43 -9.65 -0.79 -10.78
C ILE A 43 -10.34 0.50 -10.34
N HIS A 44 -9.55 1.50 -9.93
CA HIS A 44 -10.03 2.82 -9.46
C HIS A 44 -9.51 3.93 -10.39
N PRO A 45 -10.32 4.42 -11.36
CA PRO A 45 -9.88 5.39 -12.36
C PRO A 45 -9.33 6.69 -11.77
N ASP A 46 -10.00 7.26 -10.78
CA ASP A 46 -9.60 8.56 -10.21
C ASP A 46 -8.28 8.48 -9.45
N ARG A 47 -8.11 7.43 -8.63
CA ARG A 47 -6.86 7.12 -7.92
C ARG A 47 -5.72 6.84 -8.89
N SER A 48 -5.96 6.04 -9.94
CA SER A 48 -4.95 5.74 -10.96
C SER A 48 -4.53 6.99 -11.75
N ALA A 49 -5.49 7.84 -12.12
CA ALA A 49 -5.18 9.08 -12.83
C ALA A 49 -4.41 10.07 -11.96
N TRP A 50 -4.74 10.16 -10.66
CA TRP A 50 -3.96 10.95 -9.70
C TRP A 50 -2.54 10.41 -9.53
N SER A 51 -2.38 9.10 -9.31
CA SER A 51 -1.06 8.44 -9.19
C SER A 51 -0.19 8.76 -10.41
N ALA A 52 -0.73 8.60 -11.61
CA ALA A 52 -0.01 8.92 -12.85
C ALA A 52 0.40 10.41 -12.92
N ARG A 53 -0.49 11.35 -12.58
CA ARG A 53 -0.14 12.78 -12.59
C ARG A 53 0.98 13.13 -11.60
N VAL A 54 0.99 12.54 -10.41
CA VAL A 54 2.04 12.75 -9.42
C VAL A 54 3.36 12.14 -9.90
N ARG A 55 3.35 10.86 -10.31
CA ARG A 55 4.55 10.13 -10.76
C ARG A 55 5.20 10.72 -12.01
N ASP A 56 4.44 11.39 -12.87
CA ASP A 56 4.97 12.10 -14.05
C ASP A 56 5.97 13.22 -13.68
N LYS A 57 5.83 13.81 -12.48
CA LYS A 57 6.64 14.95 -12.02
C LYS A 57 7.50 14.66 -10.79
N LEU A 58 7.18 13.62 -10.04
CA LEU A 58 7.84 13.31 -8.77
C LEU A 58 9.32 12.94 -8.99
N GLN A 59 10.21 13.59 -8.26
CA GLN A 59 11.66 13.35 -8.31
C GLN A 59 12.20 13.11 -6.89
N PRO A 60 11.94 11.92 -6.31
CA PRO A 60 12.42 11.62 -4.97
C PRO A 60 13.93 11.38 -4.98
N GLN A 61 14.60 11.67 -3.86
CA GLN A 61 16.02 11.42 -3.73
C GLN A 61 16.29 9.99 -3.26
N GLY A 62 17.19 9.29 -3.96
CA GLY A 62 17.67 7.98 -3.51
C GLY A 62 16.70 6.80 -3.71
N LEU A 63 15.65 7.02 -4.51
CA LEU A 63 14.82 5.99 -5.14
C LEU A 63 14.34 6.50 -6.50
N ARG A 64 13.80 5.62 -7.33
CA ARG A 64 13.14 5.96 -8.60
C ARG A 64 11.68 5.59 -8.52
N VAL A 65 10.86 6.24 -9.34
CA VAL A 65 9.44 5.91 -9.49
C VAL A 65 9.17 5.71 -10.97
N VAL A 66 8.43 4.66 -11.32
CA VAL A 66 8.17 4.35 -12.73
C VAL A 66 7.37 5.47 -13.39
N ARG A 67 7.75 5.80 -14.63
CA ARG A 67 7.10 6.86 -15.39
C ARG A 67 5.81 6.36 -16.02
N PRO A 68 4.66 7.01 -15.78
CA PRO A 68 3.42 6.71 -16.48
C PRO A 68 3.53 7.15 -17.95
N LEU A 69 2.90 6.40 -18.84
CA LEU A 69 2.83 6.72 -20.27
C LEU A 69 1.46 7.30 -20.60
N LYS A 70 1.44 8.26 -21.51
CA LYS A 70 0.20 8.81 -22.07
C LYS A 70 -0.21 8.01 -23.30
N SER A 71 -1.51 7.82 -23.49
CA SER A 71 -2.05 7.34 -24.75
C SER A 71 -1.93 8.40 -25.85
N THR A 72 -2.18 8.00 -27.09
CA THR A 72 -2.23 8.83 -28.30
C THR A 72 -3.07 10.09 -28.17
N ASP A 73 -4.12 10.04 -27.34
CA ASP A 73 -5.02 11.16 -27.04
C ASP A 73 -4.63 11.98 -25.79
N GLY A 74 -3.45 11.71 -25.22
CA GLY A 74 -2.89 12.44 -24.08
C GLY A 74 -3.39 12.00 -22.70
N ARG A 75 -4.25 10.99 -22.60
CA ARG A 75 -4.77 10.46 -21.32
C ARG A 75 -3.82 9.44 -20.68
N TYR A 76 -3.95 9.22 -19.38
CA TYR A 76 -3.20 8.15 -18.67
C TYR A 76 -3.95 6.81 -18.63
N ILE A 77 -5.24 6.82 -18.96
CA ILE A 77 -6.11 5.64 -18.91
C ILE A 77 -6.83 5.53 -20.26
N ASN A 78 -6.76 4.35 -20.87
CA ASN A 78 -7.45 4.03 -22.12
C ASN A 78 -8.13 2.66 -21.99
N ALA A 79 -9.44 2.61 -22.25
CA ALA A 79 -10.25 1.38 -22.19
C ALA A 79 -10.08 0.54 -20.90
N GLY A 80 -9.90 1.19 -19.75
CA GLY A 80 -9.71 0.51 -18.46
C GLY A 80 -8.28 0.05 -18.18
N TRP A 81 -7.31 0.46 -18.99
CA TRP A 81 -5.89 0.14 -18.83
C TRP A 81 -5.04 1.37 -18.63
N ARG A 82 -3.97 1.21 -17.84
CA ARG A 82 -2.87 2.16 -17.70
C ARG A 82 -1.58 1.55 -18.21
N ALA A 83 -0.65 2.40 -18.62
CA ALA A 83 0.68 1.99 -19.05
C ALA A 83 1.78 2.76 -18.31
N ASN A 84 2.86 2.06 -17.99
CA ASN A 84 4.06 2.62 -17.39
C ASN A 84 5.28 2.20 -18.21
N SER A 85 6.36 2.98 -18.13
CA SER A 85 7.68 2.55 -18.57
C SER A 85 8.10 1.35 -17.71
N PHE A 86 8.41 0.23 -18.36
CA PHE A 86 8.86 -0.98 -17.68
C PHE A 86 10.31 -0.79 -17.19
N GLU A 87 10.55 -1.19 -15.94
CA GLU A 87 11.85 -1.19 -15.30
C GLU A 87 12.22 -2.63 -14.90
N GLU A 88 13.46 -3.05 -15.18
CA GLU A 88 13.94 -4.36 -14.78
C GLU A 88 14.15 -4.42 -13.26
N GLY A 89 13.73 -5.50 -12.62
CA GLY A 89 13.93 -5.74 -11.20
C GLY A 89 12.94 -6.74 -10.62
N THR A 90 13.20 -7.17 -9.39
CA THR A 90 12.33 -8.09 -8.64
C THR A 90 12.09 -7.60 -7.23
N LEU A 91 11.00 -8.05 -6.61
CA LEU A 91 10.85 -7.91 -5.17
C LEU A 91 11.99 -8.63 -4.44
N ALA A 92 12.46 -8.05 -3.34
CA ALA A 92 13.55 -8.60 -2.55
C ALA A 92 13.34 -8.29 -1.07
N ARG A 93 13.90 -9.13 -0.19
CA ARG A 93 13.87 -8.95 1.28
C ARG A 93 14.87 -7.90 1.76
N ARG A 94 14.97 -6.77 1.06
CA ARG A 94 15.83 -5.64 1.42
C ARG A 94 15.06 -4.64 2.29
N VAL A 95 14.51 -5.14 3.40
CA VAL A 95 13.49 -4.42 4.19
C VAL A 95 14.01 -3.09 4.70
N ASP A 96 15.20 -3.05 5.29
CA ASP A 96 15.84 -1.82 5.74
C ASP A 96 15.99 -0.78 4.61
N GLU A 97 16.39 -1.23 3.41
CA GLU A 97 16.49 -0.36 2.22
C GLU A 97 15.11 0.16 1.79
N THR A 98 14.07 -0.69 1.81
CA THR A 98 12.69 -0.30 1.49
C THR A 98 12.15 0.72 2.49
N VAL A 99 12.42 0.56 3.79
CA VAL A 99 11.96 1.50 4.83
C VAL A 99 12.67 2.86 4.70
N VAL A 100 13.96 2.87 4.36
CA VAL A 100 14.67 4.13 4.05
C VAL A 100 14.08 4.79 2.80
N ALA A 101 13.78 4.01 1.76
CA ALA A 101 13.13 4.50 0.55
C ALA A 101 11.72 5.04 0.83
N ALA A 102 10.96 4.44 1.75
CA ALA A 102 9.65 4.90 2.19
C ALA A 102 9.72 6.30 2.81
N LEU A 103 10.68 6.53 3.71
CA LEU A 103 10.89 7.84 4.35
C LEU A 103 11.25 8.92 3.31
N ARG A 104 12.10 8.57 2.34
CA ARG A 104 12.48 9.46 1.22
C ARG A 104 11.30 9.74 0.29
N LEU A 105 10.43 8.78 0.07
CA LEU A 105 9.20 8.96 -0.69
C LEU A 105 8.26 9.92 0.04
N ASP A 106 8.05 9.74 1.35
CA ASP A 106 7.26 10.66 2.18
C ASP A 106 7.82 12.09 2.16
N THR A 107 9.15 12.26 2.19
CA THR A 107 9.77 13.59 2.02
C THR A 107 9.43 14.22 0.68
N ALA A 108 9.42 13.44 -0.41
CA ALA A 108 9.11 13.96 -1.74
C ALA A 108 7.62 14.25 -1.91
N LEU A 109 6.75 13.43 -1.30
CA LEU A 109 5.30 13.59 -1.35
C LEU A 109 4.79 14.75 -0.49
N ALA A 110 5.57 15.20 0.50
CA ALA A 110 5.26 16.37 1.33
C ALA A 110 4.96 17.65 0.52
N ALA A 111 5.51 17.76 -0.69
CA ALA A 111 5.30 18.91 -1.58
C ALA A 111 4.03 18.81 -2.45
N ILE A 112 3.27 17.72 -2.32
CA ILE A 112 2.06 17.46 -3.08
C ILE A 112 0.86 17.80 -2.20
N ASP A 113 -0.03 18.67 -2.70
CA ASP A 113 -1.28 18.97 -2.03
C ASP A 113 -2.10 17.70 -1.82
N VAL A 114 -2.62 17.52 -0.60
CA VAL A 114 -3.52 16.42 -0.27
C VAL A 114 -4.82 16.62 -1.06
N PRO A 115 -5.19 15.69 -1.96
CA PRO A 115 -6.42 15.84 -2.73
C PRO A 115 -7.66 15.74 -1.84
N ASP A 116 -8.69 16.53 -2.11
CA ASP A 116 -9.98 16.45 -1.40
C ASP A 116 -10.57 15.03 -1.42
N SER A 117 -10.34 14.26 -2.49
CA SER A 117 -10.78 12.87 -2.60
C SER A 117 -10.12 11.90 -1.59
N PHE A 118 -9.18 12.37 -0.77
CA PHE A 118 -8.55 11.58 0.30
C PHE A 118 -9.26 11.81 1.64
N SER A 119 -10.21 12.76 1.74
CA SER A 119 -10.92 13.07 2.99
C SER A 119 -12.02 12.07 3.33
N GLU A 120 -12.66 11.48 2.32
CA GLU A 120 -13.75 10.51 2.47
C GLU A 120 -13.34 9.14 1.92
N PRO A 121 -13.79 8.03 2.53
CA PRO A 121 -13.52 6.70 2.02
C PRO A 121 -14.26 6.44 0.71
N ASP A 122 -13.58 5.85 -0.27
CA ASP A 122 -14.23 5.27 -1.45
C ASP A 122 -14.86 3.92 -1.07
N SER A 123 -16.20 3.85 -1.12
CA SER A 123 -16.95 2.64 -0.75
C SER A 123 -16.73 1.46 -1.68
N HIS A 124 -16.13 1.67 -2.86
CA HIS A 124 -15.79 0.61 -3.81
C HIS A 124 -14.34 0.14 -3.65
N ASP A 125 -13.53 0.82 -2.85
CA ASP A 125 -12.12 0.50 -2.60
C ASP A 125 -11.94 0.03 -1.15
N LEU A 126 -11.74 -1.28 -0.98
CA LEU A 126 -11.50 -1.86 0.34
C LEU A 126 -10.24 -1.32 1.01
N PHE A 127 -9.23 -0.89 0.25
CA PHE A 127 -8.01 -0.30 0.81
C PHE A 127 -8.29 1.11 1.31
N SER A 128 -9.12 1.88 0.60
CA SER A 128 -9.63 3.17 1.09
C SER A 128 -10.45 2.99 2.37
N LEU A 129 -11.37 2.01 2.41
CA LEU A 129 -12.16 1.72 3.61
C LEU A 129 -11.29 1.30 4.81
N ALA A 130 -10.28 0.47 4.56
CA ALA A 130 -9.35 0.01 5.59
C ALA A 130 -8.48 1.15 6.14
N ASP A 131 -7.96 2.01 5.26
CA ASP A 131 -7.15 3.15 5.67
C ASP A 131 -7.97 4.17 6.46
N HIS A 132 -9.22 4.45 6.07
CA HIS A 132 -10.10 5.31 6.86
C HIS A 132 -10.47 4.68 8.21
N SER A 133 -10.76 3.38 8.26
CA SER A 133 -11.01 2.66 9.51
C SER A 133 -9.83 2.75 10.49
N ALA A 134 -8.59 2.66 9.98
CA ALA A 134 -7.38 2.73 10.79
C ALA A 134 -7.12 4.11 11.44
N TRP A 135 -7.74 5.16 10.89
CA TRP A 135 -7.58 6.54 11.33
C TRP A 135 -8.85 7.14 11.93
N ALA A 136 -9.96 6.40 11.93
CA ALA A 136 -11.20 6.80 12.59
C ALA A 136 -11.02 6.94 14.11
N PRO A 137 -11.81 7.81 14.78
CA PRO A 137 -11.88 7.88 16.23
C PRO A 137 -12.28 6.53 16.87
N GLU A 138 -13.15 5.78 16.19
CA GLU A 138 -13.63 4.45 16.63
C GLU A 138 -13.38 3.39 15.52
N PRO A 139 -12.16 2.83 15.41
CA PRO A 139 -11.82 1.91 14.32
C PRO A 139 -12.67 0.64 14.24
N THR A 140 -13.11 0.10 15.38
CA THR A 140 -13.99 -1.08 15.44
C THR A 140 -15.36 -0.80 14.82
N VAL A 141 -15.93 0.36 15.12
CA VAL A 141 -17.21 0.81 14.58
C VAL A 141 -17.08 1.13 13.09
N ALA A 142 -16.03 1.84 12.69
CA ALA A 142 -15.77 2.18 11.30
C ALA A 142 -15.63 0.94 10.40
N LEU A 143 -15.03 -0.15 10.91
CA LEU A 143 -14.92 -1.41 10.19
C LEU A 143 -16.21 -2.25 10.22
N GLY A 144 -17.21 -1.88 11.01
CA GLY A 144 -18.42 -2.68 11.22
C GLY A 144 -18.17 -3.97 12.03
N VAL A 145 -17.07 -4.02 12.80
CA VAL A 145 -16.72 -5.15 13.66
C VAL A 145 -17.03 -4.75 15.10
N THR A 146 -18.29 -4.91 15.49
CA THR A 146 -18.75 -4.60 16.85
C THR A 146 -18.68 -5.83 17.75
N PRO A 147 -18.53 -5.65 19.08
CA PRO A 147 -18.57 -6.76 20.04
C PRO A 147 -19.90 -7.54 20.01
N ASP A 148 -21.00 -6.86 19.66
CA ASP A 148 -22.34 -7.43 19.64
C ASP A 148 -22.68 -8.18 18.33
N ALA A 149 -21.80 -8.13 17.33
CA ALA A 149 -21.97 -8.90 16.11
C ALA A 149 -21.89 -10.40 16.42
N GLU A 150 -22.98 -11.14 16.20
CA GLU A 150 -23.00 -12.58 16.45
C GLU A 150 -21.94 -13.29 15.61
N ALA A 151 -21.02 -13.98 16.28
CA ALA A 151 -19.89 -14.68 15.67
C ALA A 151 -20.28 -15.67 14.56
N VAL A 152 -21.53 -16.16 14.57
CA VAL A 152 -22.08 -17.08 13.56
C VAL A 152 -22.15 -16.47 12.15
N PHE A 153 -22.22 -15.14 12.03
CA PHE A 153 -22.27 -14.45 10.75
C PHE A 153 -20.90 -13.95 10.26
N LEU A 154 -19.85 -14.12 11.06
CA LEU A 154 -18.52 -13.62 10.74
C LEU A 154 -17.69 -14.71 10.07
N ASN A 155 -17.00 -14.34 9.00
CA ASN A 155 -15.99 -15.21 8.40
C ASN A 155 -14.71 -15.24 9.29
N PRO A 156 -13.78 -16.19 9.08
CA PRO A 156 -12.56 -16.30 9.88
C PRO A 156 -11.70 -15.02 9.95
N ALA A 157 -11.68 -14.22 8.88
CA ALA A 157 -10.92 -12.97 8.84
C ALA A 157 -11.58 -11.88 9.70
N GLN A 158 -12.91 -11.78 9.67
CA GLN A 158 -13.68 -10.88 10.52
C GLN A 158 -13.58 -11.28 12.00
N LEU A 159 -13.59 -12.58 12.32
CA LEU A 159 -13.33 -13.07 13.68
C LEU A 159 -11.93 -12.69 14.19
N THR A 160 -10.93 -12.72 13.31
CA THR A 160 -9.57 -12.27 13.64
C THR A 160 -9.57 -10.78 13.99
N ALA A 161 -10.25 -9.95 13.19
CA ALA A 161 -10.40 -8.53 13.49
C ALA A 161 -11.15 -8.28 14.82
N GLN A 162 -12.25 -8.99 15.07
CA GLN A 162 -13.07 -8.85 16.29
C GLN A 162 -12.26 -9.14 17.57
N ARG A 163 -11.30 -10.06 17.48
CA ARG A 163 -10.43 -10.41 18.61
C ARG A 163 -9.26 -9.45 18.82
N LEU A 164 -8.69 -8.90 17.75
CA LEU A 164 -7.47 -8.10 17.80
C LEU A 164 -7.75 -6.61 18.00
N LEU A 165 -8.70 -6.05 17.25
CA LEU A 165 -8.95 -4.60 17.22
C LEU A 165 -9.27 -3.99 18.59
N PRO A 166 -10.15 -4.57 19.43
CA PRO A 166 -10.46 -3.97 20.73
C PRO A 166 -9.23 -3.78 21.62
N LYS A 167 -8.21 -4.65 21.50
CA LYS A 167 -6.96 -4.54 22.28
C LYS A 167 -6.06 -3.43 21.74
N ILE A 168 -5.96 -3.31 20.42
CA ILE A 168 -5.13 -2.30 19.76
C ILE A 168 -5.71 -0.89 19.97
N VAL A 169 -7.03 -0.74 19.89
CA VAL A 169 -7.71 0.55 20.07
C VAL A 169 -7.44 1.18 21.44
N LEU A 170 -7.28 0.36 22.50
CA LEU A 170 -6.92 0.87 23.84
C LEU A 170 -5.53 1.54 23.89
N LEU A 171 -4.65 1.20 22.96
CA LEU A 171 -3.29 1.73 22.84
C LEU A 171 -3.20 2.91 21.85
N LEU A 172 -4.23 3.15 21.05
CA LEU A 172 -4.24 4.27 20.13
C LEU A 172 -4.31 5.60 20.89
N ARG A 173 -3.55 6.57 20.39
CA ARG A 173 -3.51 7.95 20.84
C ARG A 173 -3.54 8.87 19.63
N ASP A 174 -3.90 10.13 19.88
CA ASP A 174 -3.82 11.16 18.85
C ASP A 174 -2.35 11.43 18.49
N ILE A 175 -2.14 11.74 17.21
CA ILE A 175 -0.84 12.15 16.68
C ILE A 175 -0.96 13.63 16.34
N ASP A 176 -0.22 14.48 17.07
CA ASP A 176 -0.07 15.90 16.76
C ASP A 176 1.04 16.08 15.72
N ALA A 177 0.70 15.85 14.46
CA ALA A 177 1.59 16.01 13.31
C ALA A 177 0.81 16.42 12.06
N PRO A 178 1.43 17.17 11.13
CA PRO A 178 0.78 17.56 9.88
C PRO A 178 0.45 16.34 9.02
N VAL A 179 -0.72 16.37 8.39
CA VAL A 179 -1.14 15.39 7.39
C VAL A 179 -0.55 15.77 6.03
N GLN A 180 0.00 14.79 5.33
CA GLN A 180 0.54 14.94 3.98
C GLN A 180 0.19 13.74 3.11
N VAL A 181 0.51 13.80 1.81
CA VAL A 181 0.45 12.61 0.97
C VAL A 181 1.54 11.63 1.42
N THR A 182 1.15 10.37 1.62
CA THR A 182 2.00 9.22 1.90
C THR A 182 1.59 8.07 0.99
N HIS A 183 2.33 6.97 1.04
CA HIS A 183 2.11 5.77 0.27
C HIS A 183 1.76 4.53 1.13
N ALA A 184 0.75 3.76 0.73
CA ALA A 184 0.21 2.64 1.52
C ALA A 184 0.67 1.23 1.09
N ASP A 185 1.56 1.09 0.10
CA ASP A 185 1.91 -0.25 -0.42
C ASP A 185 3.39 -0.39 -0.81
N MET A 186 4.29 0.19 -0.01
CA MET A 186 5.71 0.28 -0.36
C MET A 186 6.36 -1.09 -0.52
N PHE A 187 6.00 -2.06 0.32
CA PHE A 187 6.68 -3.36 0.35
C PHE A 187 6.38 -4.21 -0.89
N ALA A 188 5.16 -4.12 -1.44
CA ALA A 188 4.76 -4.86 -2.64
C ALA A 188 5.07 -4.14 -3.95
N THR A 189 5.33 -2.83 -3.90
CA THR A 189 5.57 -2.00 -5.10
C THR A 189 7.04 -1.58 -5.27
N THR A 190 7.98 -2.08 -4.47
CA THR A 190 9.39 -1.73 -4.59
C THR A 190 10.23 -2.86 -5.16
N ILE A 191 10.77 -2.67 -6.36
CA ILE A 191 11.64 -3.63 -7.05
C ILE A 191 13.11 -3.22 -7.03
N TYR A 192 13.98 -4.23 -7.09
CA TYR A 192 15.43 -4.09 -7.00
C TYR A 192 16.12 -4.72 -8.21
N SER A 193 17.16 -4.06 -8.71
CA SER A 193 18.02 -4.55 -9.79
C SER A 193 19.49 -4.30 -9.46
N GLY A 194 20.17 -5.35 -8.98
CA GLY A 194 21.56 -5.27 -8.54
C GLY A 194 21.78 -4.19 -7.47
N ASN A 195 22.68 -3.25 -7.78
CA ASN A 195 23.05 -2.12 -6.90
C ASN A 195 22.43 -0.78 -7.37
N GLN A 196 21.47 -0.82 -8.29
CA GLN A 196 20.76 0.39 -8.69
C GLN A 196 19.82 0.84 -7.56
N MET A 197 19.46 2.13 -7.57
CA MET A 197 18.42 2.64 -6.68
C MET A 197 17.12 1.84 -6.85
N PRO A 198 16.39 1.57 -5.74
CA PRO A 198 15.11 0.89 -5.79
C PRO A 198 14.11 1.65 -6.67
N VAL A 199 13.19 0.90 -7.27
CA VAL A 199 12.14 1.45 -8.12
C VAL A 199 10.78 1.17 -7.51
N VAL A 200 10.02 2.22 -7.28
CA VAL A 200 8.61 2.13 -6.90
C VAL A 200 7.76 2.04 -8.17
N THR A 201 7.01 0.96 -8.32
CA THR A 201 6.23 0.61 -9.52
C THR A 201 4.83 1.20 -9.54
N ASP A 202 4.29 1.62 -8.39
CA ASP A 202 3.06 2.40 -8.32
C ASP A 202 3.02 3.30 -7.09
N LEU A 203 2.19 4.34 -7.14
CA LEU A 203 1.91 5.22 -6.01
C LEU A 203 0.46 5.03 -5.56
N VAL A 204 0.28 4.22 -4.52
CA VAL A 204 -0.99 4.06 -3.78
C VAL A 204 -1.03 5.12 -2.70
N GLY A 205 -1.65 6.27 -3.00
CA GLY A 205 -1.63 7.45 -2.12
C GLY A 205 -2.67 7.41 -1.00
N VAL A 206 -2.28 7.83 0.19
CA VAL A 206 -3.15 8.10 1.35
C VAL A 206 -2.70 9.37 2.08
N ALA A 207 -3.57 10.00 2.86
CA ALA A 207 -3.31 11.31 3.49
C ALA A 207 -2.98 11.17 4.97
N ARG A 208 -1.72 10.99 5.35
CA ARG A 208 -1.31 10.62 6.72
C ARG A 208 -0.04 11.36 7.15
N PRO A 209 0.32 11.38 8.44
CA PRO A 209 1.57 11.98 8.91
C PRO A 209 2.81 11.34 8.29
N TYR A 210 3.90 12.13 8.22
CA TYR A 210 5.21 11.65 7.79
C TYR A 210 5.64 10.37 8.54
N GLY A 211 6.19 9.40 7.80
CA GLY A 211 6.64 8.11 8.34
C GLY A 211 5.58 7.02 8.26
N TYR A 212 4.34 7.33 7.86
CA TYR A 212 3.30 6.31 7.73
C TYR A 212 3.64 5.26 6.66
N THR A 213 4.25 5.65 5.53
CA THR A 213 4.70 4.68 4.52
C THR A 213 5.74 3.71 5.07
N ALA A 214 6.65 4.21 5.89
CA ALA A 214 7.64 3.38 6.57
C ALA A 214 6.96 2.42 7.57
N ALA A 215 5.98 2.90 8.34
CA ALA A 215 5.24 2.07 9.28
C ALA A 215 4.46 0.94 8.59
N VAL A 216 3.74 1.23 7.50
CA VAL A 216 3.05 0.22 6.69
C VAL A 216 4.06 -0.78 6.13
N CYS A 217 5.18 -0.30 5.56
CA CYS A 217 6.24 -1.18 5.06
C CYS A 217 6.80 -2.12 6.13
N ILE A 218 7.00 -1.64 7.36
CA ILE A 218 7.50 -2.45 8.48
C ILE A 218 6.48 -3.54 8.83
N VAL A 219 5.20 -3.18 8.98
CA VAL A 219 4.12 -4.13 9.28
C VAL A 219 4.03 -5.19 8.18
N ASP A 220 4.10 -4.80 6.91
CA ASP A 220 4.02 -5.72 5.78
C ASP A 220 5.20 -6.70 5.73
N ALA A 221 6.40 -6.19 5.97
CA ALA A 221 7.60 -7.00 5.99
C ALA A 221 7.58 -8.03 7.14
N LEU A 222 7.07 -7.65 8.32
CA LEU A 222 6.84 -8.56 9.43
C LEU A 222 5.79 -9.61 9.08
N LEU A 223 4.64 -9.20 8.54
CA LEU A 223 3.56 -10.12 8.11
C LEU A 223 4.02 -11.11 7.04
N ALA A 224 4.95 -10.70 6.17
CA ALA A 224 5.55 -11.54 5.14
C ALA A 224 6.68 -12.45 5.65
N GLY A 225 7.09 -12.32 6.92
CA GLY A 225 8.27 -13.00 7.46
C GLY A 225 9.56 -12.62 6.73
N ALA A 226 9.61 -11.41 6.17
CA ALA A 226 10.76 -10.90 5.43
C ALA A 226 11.82 -10.28 6.34
N VAL A 227 11.45 -9.95 7.58
CA VAL A 227 12.33 -9.40 8.62
C VAL A 227 11.89 -9.87 10.01
N ASP A 228 12.80 -9.83 10.96
CA ASP A 228 12.50 -9.95 12.39
C ASP A 228 12.02 -8.62 13.01
N GLU A 229 11.54 -8.71 14.24
CA GLU A 229 11.02 -7.58 15.01
C GLU A 229 12.05 -6.48 15.32
N GLY A 230 13.36 -6.77 15.21
CA GLY A 230 14.43 -5.79 15.40
C GLY A 230 14.39 -4.65 14.38
N ILE A 231 13.64 -4.79 13.28
CA ILE A 231 13.37 -3.68 12.35
C ILE A 231 12.74 -2.48 13.07
N ILE A 232 11.90 -2.71 14.09
CA ILE A 232 11.21 -1.63 14.82
C ILE A 232 12.24 -0.77 15.56
N ASP A 233 13.26 -1.40 16.13
CA ASP A 233 14.30 -0.74 16.91
C ASP A 233 15.29 0.02 16.02
N ARG A 234 15.65 -0.56 14.86
CA ARG A 234 16.50 0.11 13.84
C ARG A 234 15.89 1.42 13.33
N PHE A 235 14.56 1.50 13.29
CA PHE A 235 13.82 2.69 12.86
C PHE A 235 13.16 3.45 14.03
N SER A 236 13.74 3.37 15.23
CA SER A 236 13.28 4.09 16.44
C SER A 236 13.30 5.62 16.34
N HIS A 237 14.02 6.16 15.37
CA HIS A 237 14.12 7.60 15.11
C HIS A 237 12.88 8.19 14.40
N ILE A 238 11.95 7.36 13.90
CA ILE A 238 10.71 7.85 13.28
C ILE A 238 9.82 8.49 14.37
N GLN A 239 9.43 9.75 14.17
CA GLN A 239 8.54 10.44 15.10
C GLN A 239 7.16 9.75 15.16
N HIS A 240 6.59 9.60 16.36
CA HIS A 240 5.32 8.89 16.59
C HIS A 240 5.29 7.43 16.09
N ARG A 241 6.45 6.79 15.88
CA ARG A 241 6.60 5.43 15.34
C ARG A 241 5.57 4.45 15.89
N ASP A 242 5.42 4.37 17.22
CA ASP A 242 4.56 3.37 17.84
C ASP A 242 3.08 3.57 17.44
N GLN A 243 2.61 4.81 17.37
CA GLN A 243 1.25 5.12 16.91
C GLN A 243 1.08 4.88 15.40
N LEU A 244 2.09 5.19 14.59
CA LEU A 244 2.07 4.89 13.16
C LEU A 244 2.02 3.37 12.90
N LEU A 245 2.79 2.58 13.66
CA LEU A 245 2.79 1.12 13.59
C LEU A 245 1.45 0.51 14.04
N LEU A 246 0.86 1.01 15.13
CA LEU A 246 -0.47 0.57 15.57
C LEU A 246 -1.52 0.85 14.48
N ARG A 247 -1.49 2.03 13.84
CA ARG A 247 -2.43 2.37 12.76
C ARG A 247 -2.18 1.55 11.49
N ALA A 248 -0.93 1.31 11.12
CA ALA A 248 -0.59 0.40 10.02
C ALA A 248 -1.06 -1.05 10.29
N LEU A 249 -1.01 -1.49 11.55
CA LEU A 249 -1.54 -2.78 11.98
C LEU A 249 -3.08 -2.82 11.87
N VAL A 250 -3.78 -1.78 12.35
CA VAL A 250 -5.25 -1.67 12.17
C VAL A 250 -5.61 -1.70 10.69
N TYR A 251 -4.86 -0.98 9.84
CA TYR A 251 -5.05 -0.99 8.38
C TYR A 251 -4.97 -2.41 7.82
N ARG A 252 -3.93 -3.19 8.16
CA ARG A 252 -3.81 -4.57 7.65
C ARG A 252 -4.84 -5.54 8.24
N ILE A 253 -5.29 -5.33 9.49
CA ILE A 253 -6.42 -6.08 10.05
C ILE A 253 -7.71 -5.76 9.29
N ALA A 254 -7.95 -4.49 8.97
CA ALA A 254 -9.11 -4.07 8.21
C ALA A 254 -9.09 -4.60 6.78
N VAL A 255 -7.95 -4.52 6.08
CA VAL A 255 -7.77 -5.16 4.76
C VAL A 255 -8.07 -6.66 4.84
N HIS A 256 -7.55 -7.35 5.86
CA HIS A 256 -7.83 -8.78 6.04
C HIS A 256 -9.32 -9.06 6.23
N ALA A 257 -10.01 -8.29 7.07
CA ALA A 257 -11.44 -8.46 7.33
C ALA A 257 -12.33 -8.17 6.10
N LEU A 258 -11.93 -7.20 5.26
CA LEU A 258 -12.69 -6.77 4.08
C LEU A 258 -12.39 -7.60 2.83
N HIS A 259 -11.20 -8.21 2.72
CA HIS A 259 -10.79 -8.90 1.50
C HIS A 259 -11.45 -10.29 1.37
N PRO A 260 -12.17 -10.58 0.27
CA PRO A 260 -12.93 -11.82 0.13
C PRO A 260 -12.05 -13.07 0.03
N GLU A 261 -10.81 -12.93 -0.46
CA GLU A 261 -9.85 -14.05 -0.58
C GLU A 261 -8.91 -14.18 0.64
N SER A 262 -9.23 -13.52 1.75
CA SER A 262 -8.41 -13.60 2.97
C SER A 262 -8.27 -15.02 3.51
N THR A 263 -7.04 -15.39 3.89
CA THR A 263 -6.71 -16.77 4.31
C THR A 263 -6.42 -16.87 5.81
N SER A 264 -6.58 -18.06 6.40
CA SER A 264 -6.24 -18.32 7.81
C SER A 264 -4.75 -18.09 8.11
N ASN A 265 -3.85 -18.36 7.17
CA ASN A 265 -2.41 -18.10 7.34
C ASN A 265 -2.11 -16.61 7.54
N THR A 266 -2.80 -15.75 6.78
CA THR A 266 -2.74 -14.30 6.97
C THR A 266 -3.20 -13.90 8.38
N GLY A 267 -4.26 -14.54 8.87
CA GLY A 267 -4.76 -14.34 10.23
C GLY A 267 -3.72 -14.68 11.30
N THR A 268 -3.05 -15.83 11.22
CA THR A 268 -2.00 -16.22 12.17
C THR A 268 -0.82 -15.23 12.19
N ASN A 269 -0.38 -14.77 11.02
CA ASN A 269 0.70 -13.77 10.96
C ASN A 269 0.27 -12.44 11.60
N LEU A 270 -0.99 -12.00 11.40
CA LEU A 270 -1.54 -10.81 12.05
C LEU A 270 -1.54 -10.92 13.57
N GLU A 271 -1.84 -12.09 14.13
CA GLU A 271 -1.80 -12.29 15.59
C GLU A 271 -0.40 -12.11 16.16
N TRP A 272 0.58 -12.74 15.52
CA TRP A 272 1.98 -12.65 15.95
C TRP A 272 2.52 -11.21 15.86
N VAL A 273 2.28 -10.54 14.72
CA VAL A 273 2.68 -9.12 14.56
C VAL A 273 1.94 -8.23 15.56
N SER A 274 0.67 -8.50 15.83
CA SER A 274 -0.09 -7.73 16.81
C SER A 274 0.52 -7.82 18.20
N GLN A 275 0.86 -9.03 18.67
CA GLN A 275 1.53 -9.21 19.96
C GLN A 275 2.86 -8.45 20.02
N THR A 276 3.63 -8.51 18.94
CA THR A 276 4.95 -7.87 18.78
C THR A 276 4.89 -6.34 18.84
N ILE A 277 3.90 -5.73 18.19
CA ILE A 277 3.73 -4.26 18.16
C ILE A 277 3.08 -3.76 19.44
N MET A 278 2.04 -4.44 19.94
CA MET A 278 1.37 -4.04 21.17
C MET A 278 2.30 -4.10 22.37
N SER A 279 3.14 -5.14 22.49
CA SER A 279 4.09 -5.26 23.62
C SER A 279 5.07 -4.08 23.68
N ARG A 280 5.57 -3.61 22.52
CA ARG A 280 6.44 -2.44 22.44
C ARG A 280 5.70 -1.14 22.75
N ALA A 281 4.52 -0.94 22.15
CA ALA A 281 3.73 0.27 22.37
C ALA A 281 3.30 0.44 23.84
N SER A 282 3.00 -0.66 24.54
CA SER A 282 2.68 -0.63 25.98
C SER A 282 3.86 -0.27 26.89
N VAL A 283 5.11 -0.34 26.42
CA VAL A 283 6.29 0.08 27.19
C VAL A 283 6.51 1.60 27.09
N THR A 284 6.09 2.21 25.99
CA THR A 284 6.30 3.65 25.72
C THR A 284 5.16 4.53 26.23
N LEU A 285 3.98 3.96 26.54
CA LEU A 285 2.79 4.63 27.06
C LEU A 285 2.72 4.62 28.59
#